data_AF-A0A099KFW0-F1
#
_entry.id   AF-A0A099KFW0-F1
#
_cell.length_a   1.000
_cell.length_b   1.000
_cell.length_c   1.000
_cell.angle_alpha   90.00
_cell.angle_beta   90.00
_cell.angle_gamma   90.00
#
_symmetry.space_group_name_H-M   'P 1'
#
loop_
_entity.id
_entity.type
_entity.pdbx_description
1 polymer ?
#
loop_
_entity_poly.entity_id
_entity_poly.type
_entity_poly.pdbx_seq_one_letter_code
_entity_poly.pdbx_strand_id
1 'polypeptide(L)'
;MKLTLSVTLFLCSFLSVANGVSVSVGQSPPRYSGYDYNDAVRIAYVLPVSTRIEFLEQNHITVDVEFSYMQWRDNSKKWGSYDDDWYEDIEGISITPLFKYQLATLSNNLDLYIAAGIGISYHRGINWGYRELGTRWLFEDKLEFSLLYKQRHQFSLSLIHYSNADFEKKNQGANVYSIGYGYHW
;
A
#
# COMPACT_ATOMS: atom_id res chain seq x y z
N MET A 1 59.93 13.81 5.47
CA MET A 1 58.66 14.06 4.74
C MET A 1 57.53 13.60 5.66
N LYS A 2 56.79 14.55 6.28
CA LYS A 2 55.71 14.23 7.23
C LYS A 2 54.45 13.92 6.43
N LEU A 3 53.98 12.67 6.47
CA LEU A 3 52.70 12.28 5.87
C LEU A 3 51.61 12.52 6.94
N THR A 4 50.87 13.62 6.81
CA THR A 4 49.66 13.86 7.59
C THR A 4 48.54 12.97 7.06
N LEU A 5 48.15 11.98 7.85
CA LEU A 5 46.98 11.15 7.61
C LEU A 5 45.74 11.92 8.10
N SER A 6 45.02 12.57 7.19
CA SER A 6 43.71 13.13 7.49
C SER A 6 42.68 12.02 7.55
N VAL A 7 42.22 11.69 8.76
CA VAL A 7 41.06 10.82 8.98
C VAL A 7 39.82 11.68 8.75
N THR A 8 39.22 11.56 7.57
CA THR A 8 37.89 12.12 7.30
C THR A 8 36.86 11.27 8.04
N LEU A 9 36.26 11.84 9.07
CA LEU A 9 35.15 11.26 9.80
C LEU A 9 33.95 11.14 8.84
N PHE A 10 33.71 9.96 8.27
CA PHE A 10 32.43 9.66 7.64
C PHE A 10 31.41 9.54 8.78
N LEU A 11 30.64 10.61 8.99
CA LEU A 11 29.46 10.57 9.84
C LEU A 11 28.42 9.73 9.07
N CYS A 12 28.46 8.41 9.20
CA CYS A 12 27.34 7.56 8.85
C CYS A 12 26.19 7.95 9.77
N SER A 13 25.32 8.84 9.30
CA SER A 13 23.97 8.97 9.84
C SER A 13 23.27 7.65 9.57
N PHE A 14 23.29 6.75 10.55
CA PHE A 14 22.50 5.53 10.56
C PHE A 14 21.03 5.94 10.47
N LEU A 15 20.42 5.78 9.29
CA LEU A 15 18.98 5.86 9.15
C LEU A 15 18.40 4.64 9.88
N SER A 16 17.79 4.94 11.03
CA SER A 16 17.01 4.02 11.85
C SER A 16 16.06 3.22 10.98
N VAL A 17 16.27 1.91 10.91
CA VAL A 17 15.40 0.97 10.19
C VAL A 17 14.19 0.74 11.08
N ALA A 18 13.16 1.55 10.87
CA ALA A 18 11.98 1.56 11.72
C ALA A 18 10.90 0.63 11.16
N ASN A 19 10.49 -0.36 11.95
CA ASN A 19 9.31 -1.16 11.60
C ASN A 19 8.07 -0.29 11.72
N GLY A 20 7.04 -0.57 10.94
CA GLY A 20 5.84 0.25 10.92
C GLY A 20 4.55 -0.52 11.14
N VAL A 21 3.54 0.17 11.63
CA VAL A 21 2.14 -0.23 11.50
C VAL A 21 1.38 0.89 10.81
N SER A 22 0.46 0.56 9.92
CA SER A 22 -0.44 1.51 9.29
C SER A 22 -1.88 1.06 9.34
N VAL A 23 -2.78 2.04 9.36
CA VAL A 23 -4.22 1.86 9.20
C VAL A 23 -4.69 2.80 8.11
N SER A 24 -5.51 2.30 7.20
CA SER A 24 -6.12 3.14 6.16
C SER A 24 -7.60 2.82 6.00
N VAL A 25 -8.35 3.85 5.67
CA VAL A 25 -9.75 3.77 5.29
C VAL A 25 -9.88 4.28 3.86
N GLY A 26 -10.71 3.63 3.07
CA GLY A 26 -10.84 3.94 1.67
C GLY A 26 -12.17 3.50 1.09
N GLN A 27 -12.34 3.79 -0.20
CA GLN A 27 -13.54 3.45 -0.93
C GLN A 27 -13.21 2.90 -2.32
N SER A 28 -14.06 2.00 -2.79
CA SER A 28 -14.11 1.57 -4.19
C SER A 28 -15.33 2.15 -4.87
N PRO A 29 -15.18 2.80 -6.04
CA PRO A 29 -16.31 3.21 -6.86
C PRO A 29 -17.25 2.05 -7.17
N PRO A 30 -18.55 2.29 -7.36
CA PRO A 30 -19.46 1.26 -7.85
C PRO A 30 -19.08 0.82 -9.27
N ARG A 31 -19.52 -0.39 -9.67
CA ARG A 31 -19.37 -0.86 -11.06
C ARG A 31 -20.33 -0.14 -11.99
N TYR A 32 -21.56 0.07 -11.53
CA TYR A 32 -22.65 0.66 -12.28
C TYR A 32 -22.98 2.05 -11.74
N SER A 33 -23.31 2.98 -12.64
CA SER A 33 -23.75 4.33 -12.25
C SER A 33 -25.01 4.26 -11.38
N GLY A 34 -25.08 5.09 -10.35
CA GLY A 34 -26.22 5.18 -9.44
C GLY A 34 -26.16 4.26 -8.21
N TYR A 35 -25.12 3.44 -8.08
CA TYR A 35 -24.87 2.63 -6.88
C TYR A 35 -23.93 3.34 -5.90
N ASP A 36 -24.00 2.94 -4.62
CA ASP A 36 -23.14 3.48 -3.57
C ASP A 36 -21.69 2.98 -3.70
N TYR A 37 -20.74 3.78 -3.22
CA TYR A 37 -19.34 3.36 -3.09
C TYR A 37 -19.22 2.25 -2.03
N ASN A 38 -18.31 1.31 -2.25
CA ASN A 38 -17.99 0.25 -1.29
C ASN A 38 -16.87 0.72 -0.37
N ASP A 39 -16.91 0.35 0.90
CA ASP A 39 -15.92 0.81 1.87
C ASP A 39 -14.79 -0.21 2.02
N ALA A 40 -13.60 0.27 2.36
CA ALA A 40 -12.43 -0.56 2.61
C ALA A 40 -11.70 -0.09 3.87
N VAL A 41 -11.30 -1.03 4.71
CA VAL A 41 -10.39 -0.81 5.84
C VAL A 41 -9.19 -1.72 5.65
N ARG A 42 -8.00 -1.21 5.95
CA ARG A 42 -6.75 -1.99 5.87
C ARG A 42 -5.88 -1.67 7.07
N ILE A 43 -5.28 -2.71 7.64
CA ILE A 43 -4.23 -2.61 8.65
C ILE A 43 -3.01 -3.31 8.06
N ALA A 44 -1.84 -2.69 8.16
CA ALA A 44 -0.63 -3.29 7.64
C ALA A 44 0.54 -3.16 8.60
N TYR A 45 1.42 -4.16 8.54
CA TYR A 45 2.73 -4.15 9.14
C TYR A 45 3.77 -3.90 8.04
N VAL A 46 4.66 -2.94 8.27
CA VAL A 46 5.62 -2.46 7.28
C VAL A 46 7.03 -2.83 7.72
N LEU A 47 7.71 -3.60 6.87
CA LEU A 47 9.08 -4.04 7.07
C LEU A 47 10.02 -3.32 6.10
N PRO A 48 10.87 -2.38 6.55
CA PRO A 48 11.90 -1.81 5.70
C PRO A 48 12.98 -2.85 5.34
N VAL A 49 13.27 -2.98 4.04
CA VAL A 49 14.28 -3.92 3.51
C VAL A 49 15.55 -3.18 3.06
N SER A 50 15.45 -1.90 2.71
CA SER A 50 16.58 -1.12 2.19
C SER A 50 17.56 -0.67 3.26
N THR A 51 18.57 -1.52 3.48
CA THR A 51 19.88 -1.15 4.05
C THR A 51 21.04 -1.87 3.34
N ARG A 52 20.83 -2.42 2.12
CA ARG A 52 21.78 -3.39 1.52
C ARG A 52 21.94 -3.32 -0.01
N ILE A 53 21.43 -2.30 -0.71
CA ILE A 53 21.56 -2.20 -2.17
C ILE A 53 22.08 -0.81 -2.56
N GLU A 54 23.39 -0.72 -2.83
CA GLU A 54 24.10 0.54 -3.11
C GLU A 54 23.46 1.37 -4.23
N PHE A 55 22.97 0.72 -5.30
CA PHE A 55 22.31 1.41 -6.41
C PHE A 55 21.06 2.17 -5.98
N LEU A 56 20.24 1.59 -5.10
CA LEU A 56 18.98 2.22 -4.67
C LEU A 56 19.26 3.38 -3.71
N GLU A 57 20.23 3.19 -2.80
CA GLU A 57 20.67 4.23 -1.86
C GLU A 57 21.20 5.47 -2.60
N GLN A 58 22.03 5.26 -3.63
CA GLN A 58 22.56 6.35 -4.47
C GLN A 58 21.46 7.12 -5.21
N ASN A 59 20.31 6.50 -5.44
CA ASN A 59 19.19 7.09 -6.18
C ASN A 59 18.01 7.49 -5.28
N HIS A 60 18.20 7.58 -3.96
CA HIS A 60 17.15 7.96 -3.00
C HIS A 60 15.91 7.05 -3.03
N ILE A 61 16.11 5.78 -3.38
CA ILE A 61 15.08 4.76 -3.40
C ILE A 61 15.26 3.86 -2.18
N THR A 62 14.17 3.65 -1.45
CA THR A 62 14.05 2.64 -0.39
C THR A 62 13.00 1.62 -0.78
N VAL A 63 13.07 0.44 -0.17
CA VAL A 63 12.16 -0.68 -0.39
C VAL A 63 11.65 -1.12 0.96
N ASP A 64 10.33 -1.07 1.10
CA ASP A 64 9.59 -1.63 2.21
C ASP A 64 8.82 -2.86 1.72
N VAL A 65 8.49 -3.78 2.61
CA VAL A 65 7.54 -4.87 2.37
C VAL A 65 6.37 -4.69 3.32
N GLU A 66 5.18 -4.58 2.76
CA GLU A 66 3.94 -4.42 3.50
C GLU A 66 3.22 -5.77 3.60
N PHE A 67 2.92 -6.20 4.83
CA PHE A 67 2.02 -7.32 5.12
C PHE A 67 0.70 -6.75 5.61
N SER A 68 -0.38 -7.01 4.90
CA SER A 68 -1.65 -6.37 5.20
C SER A 68 -2.78 -7.36 5.45
N TYR A 69 -3.72 -6.91 6.27
CA TYR A 69 -5.07 -7.43 6.37
C TYR A 69 -6.03 -6.34 5.93
N MET A 70 -7.06 -6.70 5.16
CA MET A 70 -8.06 -5.77 4.69
C MET A 70 -9.47 -6.35 4.78
N GLN A 71 -10.43 -5.47 4.99
CA GLN A 71 -11.86 -5.76 4.96
C GLN A 71 -12.52 -4.83 3.96
N TRP A 72 -13.31 -5.40 3.06
CA TRP A 72 -14.06 -4.72 2.02
C TRP A 72 -15.54 -4.92 2.28
N ARG A 73 -16.27 -3.82 2.52
CA ARG A 73 -17.70 -3.84 2.78
C ARG A 73 -18.47 -3.55 1.52
N ASP A 74 -19.43 -4.41 1.19
CA ASP A 74 -20.30 -4.21 0.04
C ASP A 74 -21.53 -3.38 0.45
N ASN A 75 -21.53 -2.10 0.09
CA ASN A 75 -22.64 -1.18 0.38
C ASN A 75 -23.76 -1.27 -0.66
N SER A 76 -23.56 -2.05 -1.72
CA SER A 76 -24.45 -2.11 -2.87
C SER A 76 -25.75 -2.90 -2.58
N LYS A 77 -25.77 -3.63 -1.45
CA LYS A 77 -26.93 -4.33 -0.86
C LYS A 77 -28.18 -3.47 -0.62
N LYS A 78 -28.01 -2.15 -0.52
CA LYS A 78 -29.08 -1.21 -0.16
C LYS A 78 -30.25 -1.19 -1.17
N TRP A 79 -30.04 -1.67 -2.40
CA TRP A 79 -31.03 -1.62 -3.48
C TRP A 79 -31.79 -2.94 -3.74
N GLY A 80 -31.64 -3.95 -2.87
CA GLY A 80 -32.59 -5.07 -2.79
C GLY A 80 -32.22 -6.34 -3.56
N SER A 81 -31.10 -6.97 -3.20
CA SER A 81 -30.93 -8.42 -3.41
C SER A 81 -30.32 -9.03 -2.14
N TYR A 82 -31.18 -9.58 -1.29
CA TYR A 82 -30.80 -10.16 0.02
C TYR A 82 -30.58 -11.68 -0.03
N ASP A 83 -30.85 -12.32 -1.17
CA ASP A 83 -30.78 -13.79 -1.34
C ASP A 83 -29.67 -14.26 -2.30
N ASP A 84 -28.77 -13.36 -2.71
CA ASP A 84 -27.68 -13.66 -3.63
C ASP A 84 -26.33 -13.59 -2.89
N ASP A 85 -25.59 -14.70 -2.85
CA ASP A 85 -24.20 -14.81 -2.34
C ASP A 85 -23.19 -13.91 -3.10
N TRP A 86 -23.67 -13.10 -4.06
CA TRP A 86 -22.91 -12.14 -4.84
C TRP A 86 -22.50 -10.89 -4.05
N TYR A 87 -23.11 -10.68 -2.88
CA TYR A 87 -22.98 -9.47 -2.09
C TYR A 87 -22.43 -9.83 -0.71
N GLU A 88 -21.15 -10.18 -0.61
CA GLU A 88 -20.53 -10.44 0.69
C GLU A 88 -19.45 -9.40 1.00
N ASP A 89 -19.32 -9.10 2.29
CA ASP A 89 -18.15 -8.41 2.78
C ASP A 89 -16.98 -9.37 2.65
N ILE A 90 -15.86 -8.88 2.11
CA ILE A 90 -14.70 -9.72 1.83
C ILE A 90 -13.55 -9.30 2.71
N GLU A 91 -12.94 -10.29 3.35
CA GLU A 91 -11.67 -10.15 4.02
C GLU A 91 -10.56 -10.64 3.09
N GLY A 92 -9.40 -10.00 3.17
CA GLY A 92 -8.22 -10.38 2.43
C GLY A 92 -6.93 -10.09 3.17
N ILE A 93 -5.86 -10.70 2.67
CA ILE A 93 -4.49 -10.44 3.10
C ILE A 93 -3.63 -10.15 1.88
N SER A 94 -2.57 -9.36 2.04
CA SER A 94 -1.61 -9.14 0.96
C SER A 94 -0.18 -9.00 1.45
N ILE A 95 0.75 -9.24 0.52
CA ILE A 95 2.17 -9.00 0.68
C ILE A 95 2.62 -8.15 -0.52
N THR A 96 3.09 -6.93 -0.24
CA THR A 96 3.38 -5.95 -1.28
C THR A 96 4.73 -5.29 -1.04
N PRO A 97 5.75 -5.55 -1.89
CA PRO A 97 6.97 -4.74 -1.90
C PRO A 97 6.65 -3.34 -2.44
N LEU A 98 7.13 -2.30 -1.76
CA LEU A 98 6.93 -0.89 -2.10
C LEU A 98 8.28 -0.22 -2.33
N PHE A 99 8.52 0.23 -3.55
CA PHE A 99 9.65 1.08 -3.90
C PHE A 99 9.28 2.52 -3.62
N LYS A 100 9.92 3.13 -2.64
CA LYS A 100 9.68 4.48 -2.15
C LYS A 100 10.78 5.41 -2.61
N TYR A 101 10.40 6.48 -3.27
CA TYR A 101 11.29 7.55 -3.69
C TYR A 101 10.98 8.82 -2.91
N GLN A 102 12.01 9.43 -2.33
CA GLN A 102 11.89 10.71 -1.65
C GLN A 102 11.84 11.84 -2.68
N LEU A 103 10.66 12.45 -2.86
CA LEU A 103 10.45 13.54 -3.82
C LEU A 103 11.09 14.84 -3.34
N ALA A 104 10.93 15.17 -2.05
CA ALA A 104 11.43 16.41 -1.47
C ALA A 104 11.48 16.34 0.06
N THR A 105 12.35 17.14 0.67
CA THR A 105 12.28 17.51 2.08
C THR A 105 11.60 18.88 2.17
N LEU A 106 10.38 18.91 2.73
CA LEU A 106 9.56 20.12 2.84
C LEU A 106 9.97 20.98 4.05
N SER A 107 10.47 20.36 5.12
CA SER A 107 11.05 21.03 6.30
C SER A 107 11.98 20.07 7.05
N ASN A 108 12.70 20.56 8.07
CA ASN A 108 13.65 19.75 8.87
C ASN A 108 13.09 18.43 9.43
N ASN A 109 11.77 18.26 9.50
CA ASN A 109 11.13 17.04 10.01
C ASN A 109 9.97 16.57 9.13
N LEU A 110 9.90 16.98 7.85
CA LEU A 110 8.80 16.62 6.97
C LEU A 110 9.32 16.29 5.58
N ASP A 111 9.24 15.02 5.21
CA ASP A 111 9.64 14.50 3.91
C ASP A 111 8.43 14.05 3.10
N LEU A 112 8.47 14.27 1.79
CA LEU A 112 7.45 13.85 0.82
C LEU A 112 7.98 12.65 0.03
N TYR A 113 7.17 11.60 -0.05
CA TYR A 113 7.46 10.37 -0.76
C TYR A 113 6.39 10.04 -1.80
N ILE A 114 6.82 9.36 -2.86
CA ILE A 114 5.97 8.57 -3.73
C ILE A 114 6.44 7.11 -3.65
N ALA A 115 5.50 6.16 -3.62
CA ALA A 115 5.80 4.75 -3.58
C ALA A 115 4.97 3.98 -4.61
N ALA A 116 5.57 2.96 -5.21
CA ALA A 116 4.86 2.04 -6.10
C ALA A 116 5.25 0.59 -5.79
N GLY A 117 4.30 -0.33 -5.93
CA GLY A 117 4.50 -1.73 -5.62
C GLY A 117 3.55 -2.65 -6.40
N ILE A 118 4.03 -3.86 -6.67
CA ILE A 118 3.23 -4.95 -7.22
C ILE A 118 3.35 -6.11 -6.25
N GLY A 119 2.23 -6.44 -5.61
CA GLY A 119 2.11 -7.47 -4.61
C GLY A 119 1.20 -8.61 -5.04
N ILE A 120 0.99 -9.52 -4.11
CA ILE A 120 0.00 -10.59 -4.21
C ILE A 120 -0.99 -10.48 -3.06
N SER A 121 -2.26 -10.75 -3.33
CA SER A 121 -3.32 -10.76 -2.34
C SER A 121 -4.18 -12.01 -2.44
N TYR A 122 -4.70 -12.44 -1.29
CA TYR A 122 -5.69 -13.50 -1.18
C TYR A 122 -6.95 -12.94 -0.54
N HIS A 123 -8.10 -13.20 -1.16
CA HIS A 123 -9.41 -12.72 -0.73
C HIS A 123 -10.35 -13.91 -0.49
N ARG A 124 -11.23 -13.81 0.52
CA ARG A 124 -12.18 -14.89 0.85
C ARG A 124 -13.27 -15.08 -0.21
N GLY A 125 -13.65 -14.01 -0.91
CA GLY A 125 -14.63 -14.02 -1.99
C GLY A 125 -14.02 -13.80 -3.37
N ILE A 126 -14.76 -14.18 -4.41
CA ILE A 126 -14.42 -13.97 -5.82
C ILE A 126 -15.29 -12.90 -6.49
N ASN A 127 -16.20 -12.28 -5.73
CA ASN A 127 -17.11 -11.24 -6.19
C ASN A 127 -17.17 -10.10 -5.17
N TRP A 128 -17.08 -8.85 -5.59
CA TRP A 128 -17.18 -7.70 -4.68
C TRP A 128 -17.80 -6.47 -5.35
N GLY A 129 -18.86 -5.88 -4.77
CA GLY A 129 -19.34 -4.58 -5.21
C GLY A 129 -19.76 -4.56 -6.68
N TYR A 130 -20.57 -5.56 -7.07
CA TYR A 130 -20.96 -5.86 -8.45
C TYR A 130 -19.80 -6.19 -9.41
N ARG A 131 -18.67 -6.68 -8.89
CA ARG A 131 -17.53 -7.10 -9.71
C ARG A 131 -17.28 -8.58 -9.59
N GLU A 132 -17.06 -9.22 -10.74
CA GLU A 132 -16.51 -10.58 -10.82
C GLU A 132 -14.97 -10.50 -10.81
N LEU A 133 -14.35 -10.82 -9.67
CA LEU A 133 -12.88 -10.92 -9.55
C LEU A 133 -12.35 -12.24 -10.12
N GLY A 134 -13.21 -13.25 -10.22
CA GLY A 134 -12.95 -14.55 -10.87
C GLY A 134 -12.13 -15.52 -10.03
N THR A 135 -11.14 -15.04 -9.28
CA THR A 135 -10.31 -15.87 -8.41
C THR A 135 -10.15 -15.22 -7.04
N ARG A 136 -9.66 -16.01 -6.08
CA ARG A 136 -9.30 -15.52 -4.73
C ARG A 136 -7.90 -14.91 -4.68
N TRP A 137 -7.03 -15.26 -5.63
CA TRP A 137 -5.65 -14.79 -5.68
C TRP A 137 -5.54 -13.67 -6.72
N LEU A 138 -5.22 -12.46 -6.27
CA LEU A 138 -5.13 -11.28 -7.12
C LEU A 138 -3.71 -10.68 -7.02
N PHE A 139 -3.29 -9.98 -8.05
CA PHE A 139 -2.20 -9.01 -7.95
C PHE A 139 -2.72 -7.75 -7.25
N GLU A 140 -1.87 -7.14 -6.44
CA GLU A 140 -2.09 -5.84 -5.82
C GLU A 140 -1.15 -4.82 -6.44
N ASP A 141 -1.64 -3.95 -7.32
CA ASP A 141 -0.86 -2.84 -7.84
C ASP A 141 -1.15 -1.61 -6.98
N LYS A 142 -0.15 -1.16 -6.20
CA LYS A 142 -0.29 -0.05 -5.25
C LYS A 142 0.56 1.15 -5.69
N LEU A 143 -0.06 2.32 -5.74
CA LEU A 143 0.61 3.63 -5.81
C LEU A 143 0.25 4.43 -4.56
N GLU A 144 1.25 5.02 -3.91
CA GLU A 144 1.08 5.77 -2.66
C GLU A 144 1.83 7.10 -2.71
N PHE A 145 1.19 8.16 -2.21
CA PHE A 145 1.83 9.43 -1.90
C PHE A 145 1.80 9.61 -0.39
N SER A 146 2.93 9.94 0.22
CA SER A 146 2.97 10.07 1.67
C SER A 146 3.86 11.19 2.20
N LEU A 147 3.44 11.75 3.34
CA LEU A 147 4.19 12.69 4.14
C LEU A 147 4.73 11.97 5.36
N LEU A 148 6.05 11.95 5.54
CA LEU A 148 6.72 11.38 6.70
C LEU A 148 7.16 12.50 7.64
N TYR A 149 6.53 12.59 8.80
CA TYR A 149 6.83 13.56 9.83
C TYR A 149 7.68 12.95 10.94
N LYS A 150 8.79 13.63 11.28
CA LYS A 150 9.77 13.23 12.31
C LYS A 150 10.27 11.79 12.16
N GLN A 151 10.38 11.29 10.92
CA GLN A 151 10.75 9.91 10.60
C GLN A 151 9.90 8.82 11.28
N ARG A 152 8.68 9.16 11.73
CA ARG A 152 7.83 8.25 12.50
C ARG A 152 6.38 8.25 12.05
N HIS A 153 5.82 9.42 11.77
CA HIS A 153 4.39 9.57 11.47
C HIS A 153 4.20 9.69 9.97
N GLN A 154 3.58 8.69 9.34
CA GLN A 154 3.31 8.70 7.91
C GLN A 154 1.84 9.01 7.66
N PHE A 155 1.54 10.01 6.85
CA PHE A 155 0.20 10.27 6.33
C PHE A 155 0.19 9.91 4.86
N SER A 156 -0.74 9.07 4.41
CA SER A 156 -0.71 8.51 3.07
C SER A 156 -2.03 8.69 2.32
N LEU A 157 -1.91 8.88 1.01
CA LEU A 157 -2.97 8.69 0.04
C LEU A 157 -2.56 7.52 -0.86
N SER A 158 -3.44 6.53 -1.04
CA SER A 158 -3.12 5.36 -1.86
C SER A 158 -4.19 5.05 -2.89
N LEU A 159 -3.72 4.55 -4.02
CA LEU A 159 -4.48 4.04 -5.16
C LEU A 159 -4.08 2.59 -5.32
N ILE A 160 -5.01 1.65 -5.11
CA ILE A 160 -4.72 0.23 -5.16
C ILE A 160 -5.64 -0.45 -6.17
N HIS A 161 -5.07 -1.12 -7.16
CA HIS A 161 -5.80 -1.95 -8.11
C HIS A 161 -5.60 -3.43 -7.79
N TYR A 162 -6.69 -4.20 -7.85
CA TYR A 162 -6.66 -5.65 -7.70
C TYR A 162 -7.20 -6.31 -8.95
N SER A 163 -6.48 -7.28 -9.50
CA SER A 163 -6.91 -8.06 -10.66
C SER A 163 -6.22 -9.43 -10.69
N ASN A 164 -6.70 -10.37 -11.50
CA ASN A 164 -6.07 -11.67 -11.66
C ASN A 164 -5.18 -11.78 -12.92
N ALA A 165 -4.86 -10.66 -13.58
CA ALA A 165 -4.09 -10.60 -14.82
C ALA A 165 -4.61 -11.54 -15.94
N ASP A 166 -5.92 -11.77 -16.00
CA ASP A 166 -6.60 -12.67 -16.93
C ASP A 166 -6.16 -14.14 -16.85
N PHE A 167 -5.60 -14.57 -15.71
CA PHE A 167 -5.41 -16.01 -15.42
C PHE A 167 -6.73 -16.77 -15.32
N GLU A 168 -7.83 -16.06 -15.06
CA GLU A 168 -9.20 -16.54 -15.20
C GLU A 168 -9.97 -15.61 -16.14
N LYS A 169 -10.93 -16.14 -16.90
CA LYS A 169 -11.68 -15.36 -17.90
C LYS A 169 -12.47 -14.20 -17.29
N LYS A 170 -12.87 -14.36 -16.03
CA LYS A 170 -13.56 -13.34 -15.25
C LYS A 170 -12.50 -12.49 -14.54
N ASN A 171 -12.35 -11.23 -14.92
CA ASN A 171 -11.36 -10.33 -14.33
C ASN A 171 -11.82 -8.87 -14.43
N GLN A 172 -12.88 -8.51 -13.69
CA GLN A 172 -13.37 -7.13 -13.72
C GLN A 172 -12.51 -6.18 -12.89
N GLY A 173 -11.70 -6.74 -11.97
CA GLY A 173 -10.82 -6.04 -11.06
C GLY A 173 -11.54 -5.09 -10.11
N ALA A 174 -10.80 -4.49 -9.18
CA ALA A 174 -11.34 -3.51 -8.23
C ALA A 174 -10.29 -2.43 -7.91
N ASN A 175 -10.75 -1.20 -7.66
CA ASN A 175 -9.90 -0.08 -7.30
C ASN A 175 -10.27 0.43 -5.92
N VAL A 176 -9.29 0.59 -5.03
CA VAL A 176 -9.49 1.16 -3.70
C VAL A 176 -8.66 2.44 -3.58
N TYR A 177 -9.34 3.52 -3.23
CA TYR A 177 -8.76 4.83 -2.96
C TYR A 177 -8.79 5.06 -1.46
N SER A 178 -7.63 5.24 -0.82
CA SER A 178 -7.56 5.30 0.65
C SER A 178 -6.78 6.50 1.14
N ILE A 179 -7.14 6.94 2.35
CA ILE A 179 -6.29 7.77 3.21
C ILE A 179 -5.83 6.92 4.40
N GLY A 180 -4.57 7.09 4.79
CA GLY A 180 -3.96 6.29 5.85
C GLY A 180 -3.08 7.08 6.79
N TYR A 181 -2.85 6.47 7.94
CA TYR A 181 -1.88 6.89 8.92
C TYR A 181 -1.02 5.70 9.33
N GLY A 182 0.29 5.92 9.40
CA GLY A 182 1.28 4.95 9.84
C GLY A 182 2.16 5.50 10.95
N TYR A 183 2.61 4.61 11.82
CA TYR A 183 3.61 4.88 12.84
C TYR A 183 4.78 3.91 12.69
N HIS A 184 5.98 4.46 12.53
CA HIS A 184 7.25 3.74 12.39
C HIS A 184 8.12 3.92 13.64
N TRP A 185 8.73 2.84 14.14
CA TRP A 185 9.60 2.81 15.32
C TRP A 185 10.92 2.06 15.10
#